data_AF-V6K3W0-F1
#
_entry.id   AF-V6K3W0-F1
#
_cell.length_a   1.000
_cell.length_b   1.000
_cell.length_c   1.000
_cell.angle_alpha   90.00
_cell.angle_beta   90.00
_cell.angle_gamma   90.00
#
_symmetry.space_group_name_H-M   'P 1'
#
loop_
_entity.id
_entity.type
_entity.pdbx_description
1 polymer ?
#
loop_
_entity_poly.entity_id
_entity_poly.type
_entity_poly.pdbx_seq_one_letter_code
_entity_poly.pdbx_strand_id
1 'polypeptide(L)'
;MTDAATMAGLDPATLNDLLRLAGSTGFDRLQEQIRRTGGCSDPIHLMGSTVTRDASTGQALHAYSTDGEPGARLRVACGNRRASRCPSCAWTYAGDTYHLIRAGLVGDPAKGTPETIRDHPRVFATLTAPSFGPVHNRPGNRPCRCGTRHSEDAPELGTPLDPESYDYTGAVLWNNHAPELWRYFTIYLRREIARRAGLTQKEAHAQSRVSFGKVAEYQKRGAVHFHAVIRFDGRKGPDSPPPAWATLDLLTDAIHAAATRVAVNIDPAGDQPARTLTWGTQLDVRPIQSFGEGSEITEQAVASYVAKYATKAAEISGAADAPVHCRTCRGTGRSTVYDRPGSALSQCTRCHGTGLGEDLARLEISEHARRLMTACIDLQPLYPERHLARWAHMLGFRGHFSTKSRQYSTTLGALRQVRADYRAAQQRAALGLPDPDEETEATTLTLAHWTYAGHGHAPGESWLAANIRRDIQHNRETAREELPALLDLEGAVA
;
A
#
# COMPACT_ATOMS: atom_id res chain seq x y z
N MET A 1 -37.86 3.55 -8.36
CA MET A 1 -37.78 2.30 -9.13
C MET A 1 -37.37 1.23 -8.15
N THR A 2 -38.26 0.28 -7.88
CA THR A 2 -38.07 -0.80 -6.92
C THR A 2 -37.09 -1.82 -7.49
N ASP A 3 -35.90 -1.93 -6.88
CA ASP A 3 -34.93 -2.97 -7.15
C ASP A 3 -35.55 -4.34 -6.83
N ALA A 4 -35.97 -5.05 -7.88
CA ALA A 4 -36.35 -6.45 -7.77
C ALA A 4 -35.07 -7.29 -7.65
N ALA A 5 -34.47 -7.28 -6.46
CA ALA A 5 -33.49 -8.28 -6.08
C ALA A 5 -34.18 -9.66 -6.17
N THR A 6 -33.61 -10.56 -6.96
CA THR A 6 -34.05 -11.96 -7.02
C THR A 6 -33.81 -12.66 -5.67
N MET A 7 -34.35 -13.87 -5.43
CA MET A 7 -34.23 -14.58 -4.14
C MET A 7 -32.78 -14.78 -3.63
N ALA A 8 -31.76 -14.56 -4.48
CA ALA A 8 -30.34 -14.59 -4.12
C ALA A 8 -29.70 -13.20 -3.87
N GLY A 9 -30.50 -12.12 -3.83
CA GLY A 9 -29.99 -10.76 -3.67
C GLY A 9 -29.28 -10.19 -4.90
N LEU A 10 -29.48 -10.79 -6.09
CA LEU A 10 -28.84 -10.37 -7.34
C LEU A 10 -29.77 -9.54 -8.21
N ASP A 11 -29.19 -8.51 -8.82
CA ASP A 11 -29.87 -7.79 -9.89
C ASP A 11 -30.07 -8.72 -11.12
N PRO A 12 -31.11 -8.46 -11.94
CA PRO A 12 -31.44 -9.33 -13.07
C PRO A 12 -30.31 -9.50 -14.10
N ALA A 13 -29.47 -8.49 -14.32
CA ALA A 13 -28.39 -8.58 -15.30
C ALA A 13 -27.27 -9.50 -14.82
N THR A 14 -26.88 -9.39 -13.54
CA THR A 14 -25.91 -10.29 -12.92
C THR A 14 -26.42 -11.74 -12.89
N LEU A 15 -27.69 -11.97 -12.53
CA LEU A 15 -28.25 -13.32 -12.50
C LEU A 15 -28.27 -13.97 -13.89
N ASN A 16 -28.70 -13.22 -14.91
CA ASN A 16 -28.78 -13.75 -16.27
C ASN A 16 -27.37 -14.07 -16.82
N ASP A 17 -26.41 -13.18 -16.59
CA ASP A 17 -25.02 -13.43 -16.98
C ASP A 17 -24.42 -14.65 -16.26
N LEU A 18 -24.75 -14.84 -14.97
CA LEU A 18 -24.31 -15.99 -14.21
C LEU A 18 -24.91 -17.32 -14.73
N LEU A 19 -26.21 -17.35 -15.04
CA LEU A 19 -26.84 -18.53 -15.63
C LEU A 19 -26.23 -18.87 -16.99
N ARG A 20 -25.95 -17.87 -17.81
CA ARG A 20 -25.22 -18.01 -19.08
C ARG A 20 -23.81 -18.56 -18.87
N LEU A 21 -23.11 -18.07 -17.84
CA LEU A 21 -21.77 -18.54 -17.48
C LEU A 21 -21.80 -20.02 -17.07
N ALA A 22 -22.72 -20.38 -16.18
CA ALA A 22 -22.87 -21.73 -15.64
C ALA A 22 -23.25 -22.76 -16.72
N GLY A 23 -24.04 -22.34 -17.72
CA GLY A 23 -24.37 -23.17 -18.88
C GLY A 23 -23.27 -23.25 -19.95
N SER A 24 -22.14 -22.55 -19.79
CA SER A 24 -21.08 -22.54 -20.79
C SER A 24 -20.15 -23.76 -20.68
N THR A 25 -19.71 -24.28 -21.82
CA THR A 25 -18.78 -25.42 -21.90
C THR A 25 -17.41 -25.15 -21.27
N GLY A 26 -17.04 -23.87 -21.09
CA GLY A 26 -15.77 -23.45 -20.49
C GLY A 26 -15.86 -23.06 -19.01
N PHE A 27 -16.99 -23.31 -18.34
CA PHE A 27 -17.24 -22.83 -16.98
C PHE A 27 -16.21 -23.31 -15.96
N ASP A 28 -15.91 -24.61 -15.92
CA ASP A 28 -14.95 -25.17 -14.96
C ASP A 28 -13.55 -24.58 -15.13
N ARG A 29 -13.11 -24.45 -16.38
CA ARG A 29 -11.82 -23.83 -16.70
C ARG A 29 -11.78 -22.35 -16.31
N LEU A 30 -12.87 -21.63 -16.55
CA LEU A 30 -13.02 -20.25 -16.14
C LEU A 30 -12.96 -20.11 -14.60
N GLN A 31 -13.67 -20.97 -13.88
CA GLN A 31 -13.66 -21.00 -12.42
C GLN A 31 -12.25 -21.31 -11.90
N GLU A 32 -11.53 -22.24 -12.52
CA GLU A 32 -10.14 -22.56 -12.21
C GLU A 32 -9.23 -21.34 -12.41
N GLN A 33 -9.33 -20.64 -13.56
CA GLN A 33 -8.56 -19.42 -13.80
C GLN A 33 -8.83 -18.36 -12.72
N ILE A 34 -10.09 -18.15 -12.34
CA ILE A 34 -10.44 -17.18 -11.29
C ILE A 34 -9.88 -17.62 -9.93
N ARG A 35 -9.98 -18.90 -9.57
CA ARG A 35 -9.37 -19.46 -8.34
C ARG A 35 -7.85 -19.27 -8.33
N ARG A 36 -7.15 -19.45 -9.46
CA ARG A 36 -5.69 -19.21 -9.57
C ARG A 36 -5.31 -17.75 -9.29
N THR A 37 -6.19 -16.78 -9.59
CA THR A 37 -5.98 -15.38 -9.20
C THR A 37 -6.31 -15.08 -7.74
N GLY A 38 -6.80 -16.06 -6.98
CA GLY A 38 -7.29 -15.89 -5.62
C GLY A 38 -8.65 -15.18 -5.53
N GLY A 39 -9.44 -15.15 -6.61
CA GLY A 39 -10.66 -14.34 -6.69
C GLY A 39 -10.36 -12.84 -6.84
N CYS A 40 -9.39 -12.49 -7.70
CA CYS A 40 -9.08 -11.10 -8.02
C CYS A 40 -10.31 -10.39 -8.60
N SER A 41 -10.61 -9.18 -8.13
CA SER A 41 -11.79 -8.40 -8.55
C SER A 41 -11.66 -7.78 -9.95
N ASP A 42 -10.43 -7.50 -10.41
CA ASP A 42 -10.18 -6.84 -11.69
C ASP A 42 -8.93 -7.44 -12.38
N PRO A 43 -8.93 -8.73 -12.74
CA PRO A 43 -7.75 -9.40 -13.26
C PRO A 43 -7.28 -8.79 -14.58
N ILE A 44 -5.99 -8.89 -14.86
CA ILE A 44 -5.40 -8.53 -16.16
C ILE A 44 -5.61 -9.69 -17.12
N HIS A 45 -6.03 -9.39 -18.34
CA HIS A 45 -6.16 -10.36 -19.42
C HIS A 45 -4.91 -10.35 -20.30
N LEU A 46 -4.35 -11.52 -20.53
CA LEU A 46 -3.26 -11.75 -21.47
C LEU A 46 -3.73 -12.71 -22.57
N MET A 47 -3.32 -12.45 -23.81
CA MET A 47 -3.49 -13.35 -24.94
C MET A 47 -2.11 -13.76 -25.45
N GLY A 48 -1.96 -15.02 -25.83
CA GLY A 48 -0.71 -15.53 -26.40
C GLY A 48 -0.42 -16.96 -25.99
N SER A 49 0.86 -17.31 -26.01
CA SER A 49 1.29 -18.69 -25.85
C SER A 49 2.67 -18.78 -25.20
N THR A 50 2.97 -19.96 -24.66
CA THR A 50 4.29 -20.32 -24.19
C THR A 50 4.63 -21.76 -24.55
N VAL A 51 5.89 -22.01 -24.87
CA VAL A 51 6.42 -23.35 -25.13
C VAL A 51 7.69 -23.51 -24.32
N THR A 52 7.73 -24.56 -23.49
CA THR A 52 8.92 -25.02 -22.79
C THR A 52 9.54 -26.16 -23.57
N ARG A 53 10.82 -26.02 -23.90
CA ARG A 53 11.61 -27.02 -24.62
C ARG A 53 12.75 -27.52 -23.76
N ASP A 54 13.16 -28.75 -23.97
CA ASP A 54 14.47 -29.21 -23.54
C ASP A 54 15.55 -28.42 -24.31
N ALA A 55 16.52 -27.87 -23.61
CA ALA A 55 17.50 -26.96 -24.21
C ALA A 55 18.55 -27.70 -25.05
N SER A 56 18.78 -28.98 -24.80
CA SER A 56 19.79 -29.78 -25.50
C SER A 56 19.26 -30.40 -26.80
N THR A 57 18.05 -30.95 -26.74
CA THR A 57 17.38 -31.65 -27.85
C THR A 57 16.43 -30.75 -28.63
N GLY A 58 16.00 -29.63 -28.04
CA GLY A 58 14.98 -28.75 -28.61
C GLY A 58 13.56 -29.32 -28.59
N GLN A 59 13.36 -30.51 -27.99
CA GLN A 59 12.06 -31.18 -27.87
C GLN A 59 11.09 -30.32 -27.05
N ALA A 60 9.87 -30.11 -27.54
CA ALA A 60 8.82 -29.43 -26.79
C ALA A 60 8.34 -30.33 -25.64
N LEU A 61 8.62 -29.93 -24.41
CA LEU A 61 8.17 -30.60 -23.19
C LEU A 61 6.77 -30.16 -22.80
N HIS A 62 6.45 -28.88 -23.02
CA HIS A 62 5.15 -28.31 -22.73
C HIS A 62 4.82 -27.18 -23.71
N ALA A 63 3.56 -27.09 -24.11
CA ALA A 63 3.04 -25.97 -24.88
C ALA A 63 1.68 -25.54 -24.33
N TYR A 64 1.46 -24.24 -24.25
CA TYR A 64 0.24 -23.61 -23.79
C TYR A 64 -0.13 -22.47 -24.74
N SER A 65 -1.40 -22.38 -25.14
CA SER A 65 -1.95 -21.25 -25.89
C SER A 65 -3.27 -20.82 -25.27
N THR A 66 -3.55 -19.52 -25.30
CA THR A 66 -4.85 -19.00 -24.87
C THR A 66 -5.97 -19.27 -25.87
N ASP A 67 -5.69 -19.76 -27.08
CA ASP A 67 -6.72 -19.99 -28.11
C ASP A 67 -7.85 -20.94 -27.65
N GLY A 68 -7.51 -21.92 -26.80
CA GLY A 68 -8.46 -22.86 -26.20
C GLY A 68 -9.06 -22.40 -24.87
N GLU A 69 -8.70 -21.22 -24.36
CA GLU A 69 -9.15 -20.73 -23.06
C GLU A 69 -10.49 -19.99 -23.15
N PRO A 70 -11.30 -19.95 -22.07
CA PRO A 70 -12.52 -19.16 -22.02
C PRO A 70 -12.27 -17.67 -22.29
N GLY A 71 -12.75 -17.19 -23.43
CA GLY A 71 -12.54 -15.83 -23.92
C GLY A 71 -11.18 -15.61 -24.60
N ALA A 72 -10.54 -16.69 -25.06
CA ALA A 72 -9.22 -16.72 -25.67
C ALA A 72 -8.13 -16.02 -24.84
N ARG A 73 -8.26 -16.02 -23.51
CA ARG A 73 -7.46 -15.20 -22.59
C ARG A 73 -7.05 -15.94 -21.32
N LEU A 74 -5.87 -15.59 -20.80
CA LEU A 74 -5.37 -15.94 -19.48
C LEU A 74 -5.63 -14.79 -18.50
N ARG A 75 -6.12 -15.11 -17.30
CA ARG A 75 -6.33 -14.14 -16.22
C ARG A 75 -5.15 -14.14 -15.24
N VAL A 76 -4.58 -12.97 -15.00
CA VAL A 76 -3.53 -12.74 -14.01
C VAL A 76 -4.04 -11.77 -12.94
N ALA A 77 -3.70 -12.03 -11.68
CA ALA A 77 -4.08 -11.15 -10.57
C ALA A 77 -3.55 -9.72 -10.78
N CYS A 78 -4.38 -8.70 -10.50
CA CYS A 78 -4.03 -7.30 -10.77
C CYS A 78 -2.89 -6.74 -9.90
N GLY A 79 -2.60 -7.39 -8.77
CA GLY A 79 -1.59 -6.92 -7.81
C GLY A 79 -1.92 -5.59 -7.13
N ASN A 80 -3.16 -5.10 -7.22
CA ASN A 80 -3.57 -3.85 -6.58
C ASN A 80 -3.56 -4.01 -5.05
N ARG A 81 -2.85 -3.12 -4.36
CA ARG A 81 -2.75 -3.14 -2.89
C ARG A 81 -4.00 -2.65 -2.17
N ARG A 82 -4.88 -1.91 -2.85
CA ARG A 82 -6.02 -1.23 -2.20
C ARG A 82 -7.16 -2.21 -1.98
N ALA A 83 -7.58 -2.38 -0.73
CA ALA A 83 -8.67 -3.30 -0.38
C ALA A 83 -10.01 -2.88 -1.01
N SER A 84 -10.23 -1.58 -1.15
CA SER A 84 -11.37 -0.97 -1.86
C SER A 84 -11.43 -1.36 -3.35
N ARG A 85 -10.29 -1.63 -3.99
CA ARG A 85 -10.20 -1.98 -5.43
C ARG A 85 -10.15 -3.47 -5.69
N CYS A 86 -9.36 -4.20 -4.92
CA CYS A 86 -9.27 -5.65 -5.03
C CYS A 86 -8.95 -6.24 -3.65
N PRO A 87 -9.97 -6.67 -2.89
CA PRO A 87 -9.77 -7.25 -1.57
C PRO A 87 -8.84 -8.46 -1.57
N SER A 88 -8.88 -9.28 -2.63
CA SER A 88 -8.04 -10.48 -2.77
C SER A 88 -6.54 -10.13 -2.88
N CYS A 89 -6.16 -9.29 -3.86
CA CYS A 89 -4.76 -8.89 -4.03
C CYS A 89 -4.25 -8.05 -2.85
N ALA A 90 -5.10 -7.20 -2.28
CA ALA A 90 -4.78 -6.42 -1.09
C ALA A 90 -4.49 -7.30 0.12
N TRP A 91 -5.23 -8.40 0.32
CA TRP A 91 -4.98 -9.36 1.39
C TRP A 91 -3.59 -10.00 1.26
N THR A 92 -3.20 -10.42 0.05
CA THR A 92 -1.85 -10.96 -0.19
C THR A 92 -0.77 -9.90 0.07
N TYR A 93 -0.99 -8.67 -0.36
CA TYR A 93 -0.07 -7.56 -0.11
C TYR A 93 0.07 -7.24 1.39
N ALA A 94 -1.03 -7.28 2.14
CA ALA A 94 -1.03 -7.13 3.59
C ALA A 94 -0.21 -8.25 4.26
N GLY A 95 -0.41 -9.50 3.85
CA GLY A 95 0.39 -10.64 4.32
C GLY A 95 1.88 -10.47 4.05
N ASP A 96 2.26 -10.01 2.85
CA ASP A 96 3.66 -9.71 2.53
C ASP A 96 4.24 -8.61 3.42
N THR A 97 3.46 -7.55 3.64
CA THR A 97 3.87 -6.44 4.51
C THR A 97 4.02 -6.92 5.96
N TYR A 98 3.11 -7.77 6.43
CA TYR A 98 3.21 -8.39 7.74
C TYR A 98 4.51 -9.18 7.89
N HIS A 99 4.85 -10.06 6.95
CA HIS A 99 6.09 -10.84 7.00
C HIS A 99 7.34 -9.95 6.91
N LEU A 100 7.30 -8.91 6.08
CA LEU A 100 8.40 -7.95 5.95
C LEU A 100 8.65 -7.20 7.26
N ILE A 101 7.60 -6.72 7.94
CA ILE A 101 7.72 -5.98 9.21
C ILE A 101 8.06 -6.93 10.35
N ARG A 102 7.39 -8.08 10.45
CA ARG A 102 7.65 -9.10 11.47
C ARG A 102 9.10 -9.59 11.42
N ALA A 103 9.63 -9.93 10.24
CA ALA A 103 11.03 -10.37 10.13
C ALA A 103 12.00 -9.30 10.67
N GLY A 104 11.71 -8.02 10.42
CA GLY A 104 12.47 -6.88 10.97
C GLY A 104 12.10 -6.49 12.42
N LEU A 105 11.28 -7.25 13.12
CA LEU A 105 11.01 -7.04 14.54
C LEU A 105 11.51 -8.21 15.37
N VAL A 106 11.23 -9.43 14.90
CA VAL A 106 11.38 -10.66 15.69
C VAL A 106 12.43 -11.62 15.13
N GLY A 107 12.96 -11.33 13.94
CA GLY A 107 13.80 -12.24 13.17
C GLY A 107 12.97 -13.28 12.40
N ASP A 108 13.55 -13.77 11.32
CA ASP A 108 13.03 -14.85 10.48
C ASP A 108 14.20 -15.36 9.61
N PRO A 109 14.98 -16.36 10.08
CA PRO A 109 16.16 -16.84 9.35
C PRO A 109 15.82 -17.35 7.94
N ALA A 110 14.64 -17.96 7.76
CA ALA A 110 14.13 -18.37 6.46
C ALA A 110 13.85 -17.20 5.50
N LYS A 111 13.77 -15.97 6.03
CA LYS A 111 13.64 -14.72 5.27
C LYS A 111 14.90 -13.82 5.40
N GLY A 112 16.02 -14.39 5.84
CA GLY A 112 17.32 -13.71 5.89
C GLY A 112 17.40 -12.62 6.95
N THR A 113 16.74 -12.78 8.11
CA THR A 113 16.91 -11.87 9.26
C THR A 113 17.11 -12.70 10.53
N PRO A 114 18.18 -12.49 11.31
CA PRO A 114 18.46 -13.30 12.50
C PRO A 114 17.51 -12.97 13.65
N GLU A 115 17.35 -13.92 14.57
CA GLU A 115 16.50 -13.76 15.75
C GLU A 115 17.07 -12.80 16.79
N THR A 116 18.40 -12.62 16.81
CA THR A 116 19.12 -11.65 17.66
C THR A 116 18.67 -10.20 17.45
N ILE A 117 17.94 -9.93 16.36
CA ILE A 117 17.33 -8.62 16.11
C ILE A 117 16.36 -8.19 17.22
N ARG A 118 15.83 -9.15 17.99
CA ARG A 118 14.99 -8.88 19.16
C ARG A 118 15.73 -8.15 20.27
N ASP A 119 17.06 -8.15 20.27
CA ASP A 119 17.85 -7.46 21.28
C ASP A 119 18.22 -6.03 20.85
N HIS A 120 17.94 -5.67 19.60
CA HIS A 120 18.29 -4.37 19.05
C HIS A 120 17.29 -3.29 19.52
N PRO A 121 17.76 -2.15 20.07
CA PRO A 121 16.87 -1.08 20.51
C PRO A 121 16.00 -0.55 19.37
N ARG A 122 14.68 -0.54 19.62
CA ARG A 122 13.66 -0.23 18.62
C ARG A 122 12.45 0.46 19.22
N VAL A 123 11.83 1.30 18.42
CA VAL A 123 10.63 2.06 18.78
C VAL A 123 9.61 2.03 17.66
N PHE A 124 8.34 2.12 18.03
CA PHE A 124 7.24 2.47 17.16
C PHE A 124 6.96 3.97 17.30
N ALA A 125 7.21 4.74 16.24
CA ALA A 125 7.01 6.18 16.21
C ALA A 125 5.85 6.56 15.28
N THR A 126 4.99 7.47 15.73
CA THR A 126 3.90 8.06 14.95
C THR A 126 4.11 9.55 14.79
N LEU A 127 4.38 10.00 13.56
CA LEU A 127 4.52 11.42 13.21
C LEU A 127 3.27 11.91 12.50
N THR A 128 2.63 12.96 13.02
CA THR A 128 1.34 13.45 12.52
C THR A 128 1.45 14.83 11.87
N ALA A 129 0.45 15.16 11.05
CA ALA A 129 0.28 16.50 10.52
C ALA A 129 -0.12 17.50 11.63
N PRO A 130 0.17 18.81 11.47
CA PRO A 130 -0.42 19.85 12.29
C PRO A 130 -1.94 19.93 12.08
N SER A 131 -2.60 20.84 12.81
CA SER A 131 -3.99 21.20 12.57
C SER A 131 -4.09 22.23 11.44
N PHE A 132 -5.11 22.11 10.60
CA PHE A 132 -5.46 23.06 9.54
C PHE A 132 -6.80 23.76 9.84
N GLY A 133 -7.29 23.61 11.08
CA GLY A 133 -8.63 24.02 11.50
C GLY A 133 -9.30 22.96 12.38
N PRO A 134 -10.36 23.33 13.11
CA PRO A 134 -11.09 22.41 13.96
C PRO A 134 -11.94 21.45 13.11
N VAL A 135 -11.91 20.16 13.46
CA VAL A 135 -12.66 19.09 12.79
C VAL A 135 -13.56 18.34 13.76
N HIS A 136 -14.60 17.69 13.26
CA HIS A 136 -15.38 16.75 14.05
C HIS A 136 -14.51 15.55 14.48
N ASN A 137 -14.60 15.18 15.75
CA ASN A 137 -13.79 14.12 16.36
C ASN A 137 -14.54 13.43 17.53
N ARG A 138 -13.91 12.40 18.11
CA ARG A 138 -14.40 11.66 19.29
C ARG A 138 -13.45 11.86 20.47
N PRO A 139 -13.59 12.94 21.26
CA PRO A 139 -12.66 13.26 22.34
C PRO A 139 -12.88 12.41 23.63
N GLY A 140 -13.22 11.13 23.48
CA GLY A 140 -13.47 10.20 24.58
C GLY A 140 -14.69 10.59 25.42
N ASN A 141 -14.44 11.17 26.59
CA ASN A 141 -15.48 11.40 27.61
C ASN A 141 -16.34 12.65 27.36
N ARG A 142 -15.95 13.55 26.46
CA ARG A 142 -16.71 14.77 26.12
C ARG A 142 -17.38 14.66 24.73
N PRO A 143 -18.48 15.38 24.47
CA PRO A 143 -19.02 15.48 23.12
C PRO A 143 -18.02 16.17 22.19
N CYS A 144 -18.23 16.02 20.88
CA CYS A 144 -17.54 16.83 19.88
C CYS A 144 -17.81 18.32 20.14
N ARG A 145 -16.94 19.20 19.64
CA ARG A 145 -17.13 20.66 19.77
C ARG A 145 -18.44 21.15 19.13
N CYS A 146 -19.03 20.40 18.20
CA CYS A 146 -20.37 20.68 17.67
C CYS A 146 -21.53 20.33 18.63
N GLY A 147 -21.24 19.77 19.81
CA GLY A 147 -22.24 19.33 20.80
C GLY A 147 -22.63 17.85 20.70
N THR A 148 -22.36 17.18 19.58
CA THR A 148 -22.79 15.79 19.32
C THR A 148 -21.76 14.75 19.78
N ARG A 149 -22.22 13.62 20.32
CA ARG A 149 -21.38 12.41 20.50
C ARG A 149 -21.48 11.54 19.26
N HIS A 150 -20.45 11.60 18.44
CA HIS A 150 -20.37 10.82 17.19
C HIS A 150 -20.11 9.33 17.46
N SER A 151 -20.79 8.47 16.71
CA SER A 151 -20.44 7.04 16.60
C SER A 151 -19.09 6.88 15.89
N GLU A 152 -18.50 5.67 15.93
CA GLU A 152 -17.20 5.43 15.28
C GLU A 152 -17.22 5.65 13.77
N ASP A 153 -18.36 5.36 13.14
CA ASP A 153 -18.55 5.39 11.69
C ASP A 153 -19.30 6.65 11.21
N ALA A 154 -19.52 7.62 12.11
CA ALA A 154 -20.18 8.87 11.76
C ALA A 154 -19.45 9.58 10.60
N PRO A 155 -20.16 9.92 9.50
CA PRO A 155 -19.57 10.49 8.28
C PRO A 155 -18.98 11.88 8.49
N GLU A 156 -19.43 12.60 9.53
CA GLU A 156 -18.90 13.91 9.90
C GLU A 156 -17.47 13.83 10.43
N LEU A 157 -17.04 12.69 10.98
CA LEU A 157 -15.73 12.58 11.60
C LEU A 157 -14.58 12.89 10.64
N GLY A 158 -13.71 13.81 11.07
CA GLY A 158 -12.60 14.31 10.26
C GLY A 158 -12.96 15.50 9.37
N THR A 159 -14.25 15.77 9.14
CA THR A 159 -14.67 16.96 8.38
C THR A 159 -14.56 18.23 9.23
N PRO A 160 -14.31 19.41 8.62
CA PRO A 160 -14.20 20.67 9.34
C PRO A 160 -15.50 21.03 10.06
N LEU A 161 -15.40 21.61 11.26
CA LEU A 161 -16.56 22.21 11.94
C LEU A 161 -17.11 23.42 11.17
N ASP A 162 -16.21 24.18 10.56
CA ASP A 162 -16.49 25.26 9.63
C ASP A 162 -15.70 25.03 8.34
N PRO A 163 -16.35 24.58 7.26
CA PRO A 163 -15.69 24.37 5.98
C PRO A 163 -15.16 25.65 5.31
N GLU A 164 -15.65 26.84 5.66
CA GLU A 164 -15.19 28.08 5.03
C GLU A 164 -13.89 28.60 5.67
N SER A 165 -13.67 28.31 6.96
CA SER A 165 -12.45 28.73 7.68
C SER A 165 -11.31 27.71 7.66
N TYR A 166 -11.49 26.53 7.05
CA TYR A 166 -10.49 25.46 7.07
C TYR A 166 -9.36 25.70 6.05
N ASP A 167 -8.10 25.53 6.45
CA ASP A 167 -6.92 25.73 5.59
C ASP A 167 -6.68 24.53 4.66
N TYR A 168 -7.53 24.40 3.63
CA TYR A 168 -7.40 23.35 2.61
C TYR A 168 -6.07 23.42 1.87
N THR A 169 -5.58 24.63 1.57
CA THR A 169 -4.28 24.83 0.92
C THR A 169 -3.14 24.28 1.78
N GLY A 170 -3.11 24.65 3.06
CA GLY A 170 -2.13 24.14 4.01
C GLY A 170 -2.17 22.61 4.11
N ALA A 171 -3.38 22.02 4.17
CA ALA A 171 -3.55 20.57 4.25
C ALA A 171 -3.01 19.84 3.01
N VAL A 172 -3.33 20.33 1.80
CA VAL A 172 -2.88 19.75 0.53
C VAL A 172 -1.38 19.89 0.35
N LEU A 173 -0.82 21.07 0.64
CA LEU A 173 0.63 21.30 0.55
C LEU A 173 1.38 20.44 1.58
N TRP A 174 0.84 20.28 2.79
CA TRP A 174 1.40 19.38 3.79
C TRP A 174 1.43 17.93 3.28
N ASN A 175 0.32 17.42 2.72
CA ASN A 175 0.28 16.07 2.13
C ASN A 175 1.30 15.90 0.99
N ASN A 176 1.43 16.89 0.10
CA ASN A 176 2.37 16.83 -1.03
C ASN A 176 3.84 16.80 -0.57
N HIS A 177 4.15 17.53 0.51
CA HIS A 177 5.49 17.64 1.08
C HIS A 177 5.77 16.64 2.23
N ALA A 178 4.80 15.84 2.67
CA ALA A 178 5.00 14.80 3.69
C ALA A 178 6.20 13.86 3.41
N PRO A 179 6.46 13.43 2.15
CA PRO A 179 7.67 12.66 1.84
C PRO A 179 8.99 13.44 2.07
N GLU A 180 8.97 14.76 1.88
CA GLU A 180 10.12 15.63 2.12
C GLU A 180 10.35 15.88 3.61
N LEU A 181 9.28 16.09 4.38
CA LEU A 181 9.33 16.12 5.85
C LEU A 181 9.96 14.82 6.39
N TRP A 182 9.54 13.66 5.87
CA TRP A 182 10.15 12.37 6.22
C TRP A 182 11.63 12.30 5.83
N ARG A 183 12.01 12.78 4.64
CA ARG A 183 13.42 12.83 4.22
C ARG A 183 14.26 13.62 5.23
N TYR A 184 13.83 14.83 5.57
CA TYR A 184 14.52 15.66 6.56
C TYR A 184 14.52 15.06 7.95
N PHE A 185 13.43 14.42 8.38
CA PHE A 185 13.38 13.68 9.64
C PHE A 185 14.51 12.65 9.73
N THR A 186 14.68 11.81 8.70
CA THR A 186 15.75 10.80 8.73
C THR A 186 17.16 11.40 8.67
N ILE A 187 17.33 12.58 8.08
CA ILE A 187 18.61 13.31 8.07
C ILE A 187 18.92 13.84 9.47
N TYR A 188 17.96 14.53 10.11
CA TYR A 188 18.14 15.07 11.45
C TYR A 188 18.25 13.98 12.50
N LEU A 189 17.52 12.87 12.37
CA LEU A 189 17.63 11.73 13.28
C LEU A 189 19.07 11.22 13.36
N ARG A 190 19.74 11.02 12.22
CA ARG A 190 21.15 10.57 12.19
C ARG A 190 22.10 11.61 12.79
N ARG A 191 21.80 12.90 12.63
CA ARG A 191 22.59 14.00 13.22
C ARG A 191 22.44 14.04 14.74
N GLU A 192 21.21 13.94 15.24
CA GLU A 192 20.92 13.94 16.67
C GLU A 192 21.49 12.70 17.36
N ILE A 193 21.43 11.53 16.71
CA ILE A 193 22.07 10.30 17.18
C ILE A 193 23.58 10.51 17.34
N ALA A 194 24.27 10.98 16.30
CA ALA A 194 25.71 11.18 16.35
C ALA A 194 26.11 12.17 17.45
N ARG A 195 25.39 13.31 17.54
CA ARG A 195 25.62 14.33 18.56
C ARG A 195 25.45 13.76 19.97
N ARG A 196 24.39 12.99 20.23
CA ARG A 196 24.10 12.39 21.54
C ARG A 196 25.08 11.27 21.92
N ALA A 197 25.62 10.57 20.92
CA ALA A 197 26.68 9.58 21.12
C ALA A 197 28.07 10.20 21.31
N GLY A 198 28.22 11.54 21.20
CA GLY A 198 29.52 12.20 21.25
C GLY A 198 30.40 11.91 20.02
N LEU A 199 29.79 11.54 18.89
CA LEU A 199 30.47 11.11 17.66
C LEU A 199 30.22 12.09 16.50
N THR A 200 31.13 12.11 15.55
CA THR A 200 30.82 12.65 14.22
C THR A 200 29.81 11.75 13.50
N GLN A 201 29.06 12.30 12.55
CA GLN A 201 28.13 11.50 11.72
C GLN A 201 28.85 10.35 10.98
N LYS A 202 30.11 10.56 10.60
CA LYS A 202 30.92 9.54 9.91
C LYS A 202 31.24 8.37 10.85
N GLU A 203 31.64 8.66 12.08
CA GLU A 203 31.95 7.64 13.10
C GLU A 203 30.70 6.88 13.51
N ALA A 204 29.59 7.59 13.81
CA ALA A 204 28.33 6.94 14.14
C ALA A 204 27.86 5.99 13.03
N HIS A 205 27.94 6.40 11.76
CA HIS A 205 27.60 5.55 10.62
C HIS A 205 28.58 4.38 10.41
N ALA A 206 29.85 4.52 10.80
CA ALA A 206 30.84 3.44 10.75
C ALA A 206 30.55 2.35 11.78
N GLN A 207 29.88 2.69 12.89
CA GLN A 207 29.59 1.77 13.99
C GLN A 207 28.17 1.21 13.95
N SER A 208 27.17 2.01 13.57
CA SER A 208 25.76 1.66 13.62
C SER A 208 24.98 2.10 12.38
N ARG A 209 23.92 1.34 12.07
CA ARG A 209 22.91 1.69 11.07
C ARG A 209 21.58 1.95 11.74
N VAL A 210 20.87 2.97 11.26
CA VAL A 210 19.48 3.23 11.63
C VAL A 210 18.58 2.66 10.54
N SER A 211 17.90 1.58 10.87
CA SER A 211 16.95 0.88 10.00
C SER A 211 15.52 1.28 10.34
N PHE A 212 14.65 1.27 9.33
CA PHE A 212 13.23 1.55 9.57
C PHE A 212 12.32 0.82 8.59
N GLY A 213 11.13 0.49 9.04
CA GLY A 213 9.96 0.20 8.20
C GLY A 213 8.90 1.24 8.50
N LYS A 214 8.35 1.91 7.48
CA LYS A 214 7.33 2.94 7.65
C LYS A 214 6.12 2.74 6.77
N VAL A 215 4.96 3.14 7.27
CA VAL A 215 3.70 3.21 6.54
C VAL A 215 3.11 4.62 6.66
N ALA A 216 2.56 5.11 5.55
CA ALA A 216 1.76 6.31 5.47
C ALA A 216 0.29 5.92 5.59
N GLU A 217 -0.46 6.61 6.44
CA GLU A 217 -1.88 6.36 6.65
C GLU A 217 -2.64 7.69 6.60
N TYR A 218 -3.88 7.68 6.10
CA TYR A 218 -4.77 8.84 6.21
C TYR A 218 -5.51 8.86 7.53
N GLN A 219 -5.49 10.01 8.19
CA GLN A 219 -6.49 10.34 9.20
C GLN A 219 -7.82 10.63 8.51
N LYS A 220 -8.96 10.45 9.21
CA LYS A 220 -10.28 10.80 8.66
C LYS A 220 -10.38 12.23 8.11
N ARG A 221 -9.53 13.15 8.60
CA ARG A 221 -9.42 14.54 8.13
C ARG A 221 -8.61 14.73 6.83
N GLY A 222 -8.29 13.66 6.12
CA GLY A 222 -7.57 13.72 4.85
C GLY A 222 -6.08 14.06 4.95
N ALA A 223 -5.52 14.20 6.16
CA ALA A 223 -4.08 14.40 6.36
C ALA A 223 -3.38 13.06 6.55
N VAL A 224 -2.25 12.86 5.87
CA VAL A 224 -1.39 11.68 6.09
C VAL A 224 -0.73 11.75 7.48
N HIS A 225 -0.39 10.62 8.08
CA HIS A 225 0.58 10.50 9.15
C HIS A 225 1.47 9.28 8.89
N PHE A 226 2.65 9.25 9.52
CA PHE A 226 3.57 8.14 9.36
C PHE A 226 3.65 7.32 10.64
N HIS A 227 3.48 6.02 10.50
CA HIS A 227 3.88 5.03 11.48
C HIS A 227 5.22 4.44 11.06
N ALA A 228 6.19 4.38 11.96
CA ALA A 228 7.50 3.85 11.67
C ALA A 228 8.02 2.97 12.80
N VAL A 229 8.44 1.77 12.47
CA VAL A 229 9.36 1.00 13.30
C VAL A 229 10.76 1.50 12.99
N ILE A 230 11.47 2.03 13.98
CA ILE A 230 12.85 2.51 13.84
C ILE A 230 13.73 1.71 14.79
N ARG A 231 14.85 1.20 14.32
CA ARG A 231 15.73 0.29 15.05
C ARG A 231 17.20 0.61 14.80
N PHE A 232 18.02 0.44 15.83
CA PHE A 232 19.47 0.40 15.69
C PHE A 232 19.97 -0.97 15.26
N ASP A 233 20.88 -1.00 14.29
CA ASP A 233 21.62 -2.19 13.88
C ASP A 233 23.12 -1.91 13.99
N GLY A 234 23.92 -2.98 14.01
CA GLY A 234 25.36 -2.87 13.81
C GLY A 234 25.74 -2.52 12.38
N ARG A 235 27.04 -2.36 12.13
CA ARG A 235 27.58 -1.93 10.83
C ARG A 235 27.19 -2.84 9.65
N LYS A 236 27.08 -4.16 9.87
CA LYS A 236 26.71 -5.12 8.82
C LYS A 236 25.19 -5.19 8.61
N GLY A 237 24.41 -4.43 9.39
CA GLY A 237 22.96 -4.43 9.36
C GLY A 237 22.42 -5.42 10.40
N PRO A 238 21.31 -6.12 10.11
CA PRO A 238 20.58 -6.92 11.09
C PRO A 238 21.41 -8.07 11.68
N ASP A 239 22.45 -8.53 10.96
CA ASP A 239 23.35 -9.62 11.38
C ASP A 239 24.44 -9.23 12.39
N SER A 240 24.45 -7.97 12.83
CA SER A 240 25.45 -7.47 13.77
C SER A 240 24.80 -6.64 14.87
N PRO A 241 25.19 -6.82 16.14
CA PRO A 241 24.61 -6.08 17.24
C PRO A 241 24.97 -4.58 17.14
N PRO A 242 24.08 -3.69 17.60
CA PRO A 242 24.39 -2.26 17.68
C PRO A 242 25.44 -2.00 18.78
N PRO A 243 26.20 -0.89 18.70
CA PRO A 243 27.18 -0.52 19.72
C PRO A 243 26.50 -0.13 21.05
N ALA A 244 27.23 -0.21 22.16
CA ALA A 244 26.68 0.03 23.50
C ALA A 244 26.05 1.41 23.71
N TRP A 245 26.49 2.44 22.98
CA TRP A 245 25.90 3.78 23.05
C TRP A 245 24.51 3.87 22.38
N ALA A 246 24.15 2.92 21.52
CA ALA A 246 22.93 2.96 20.71
C ALA A 246 21.71 2.48 21.51
N THR A 247 21.42 3.16 22.62
CA THR A 247 20.36 2.79 23.57
C THR A 247 18.96 3.23 23.12
N LEU A 248 17.94 2.67 23.77
CA LEU A 248 16.54 3.03 23.58
C LEU A 248 16.27 4.52 23.91
N ASP A 249 16.82 5.01 25.01
CA ASP A 249 16.66 6.41 25.44
C ASP A 249 17.29 7.37 24.44
N LEU A 250 18.50 7.05 23.96
CA LEU A 250 19.15 7.85 22.93
C LEU A 250 18.32 7.90 21.65
N LEU A 251 17.75 6.77 21.23
CA LEU A 251 16.90 6.70 20.04
C LEU A 251 15.62 7.54 20.21
N THR A 252 14.94 7.37 21.34
CA THR A 252 13.68 8.08 21.66
C THR A 252 13.89 9.58 21.65
N ASP A 253 14.90 10.05 22.37
CA ASP A 253 15.19 11.47 22.44
C ASP A 253 15.67 12.06 21.10
N ALA A 254 16.42 11.29 20.32
CA ALA A 254 16.87 11.71 18.99
C ALA A 254 15.68 11.86 18.03
N ILE A 255 14.65 11.01 18.14
CA ILE A 255 13.42 11.13 17.36
C ILE A 255 12.66 12.39 17.72
N HIS A 256 12.48 12.70 19.01
CA HIS A 256 11.82 13.94 19.45
C HIS A 256 12.56 15.18 18.96
N ALA A 257 13.89 15.22 19.12
CA ALA A 257 14.72 16.34 18.66
C ALA A 257 14.68 16.48 17.13
N ALA A 258 14.78 15.37 16.40
CA ALA A 258 14.72 15.39 14.94
C ALA A 258 13.36 15.86 14.42
N ALA A 259 12.25 15.36 14.97
CA ALA A 259 10.91 15.78 14.58
C ALA A 259 10.69 17.28 14.84
N THR A 260 11.10 17.78 16.01
CA THR A 260 10.98 19.21 16.34
C THR A 260 11.77 20.10 15.37
N ARG A 261 12.90 19.61 14.85
CA ARG A 261 13.79 20.37 13.95
C ARG A 261 13.34 20.39 12.49
N VAL A 262 12.49 19.47 12.06
CA VAL A 262 12.07 19.37 10.66
C VAL A 262 11.21 20.58 10.28
N ALA A 263 11.66 21.31 9.25
CA ALA A 263 10.91 22.36 8.60
C ALA A 263 11.13 22.30 7.08
N VAL A 264 10.07 22.54 6.31
CA VAL A 264 10.11 22.70 4.85
C VAL A 264 9.52 24.06 4.51
N ASN A 265 10.32 24.94 3.90
CA ASN A 265 9.84 26.23 3.44
C ASN A 265 9.27 26.11 2.03
N ILE A 266 8.13 26.75 1.81
CA ILE A 266 7.46 26.89 0.52
C ILE A 266 7.46 28.37 0.19
N ASP A 267 8.00 28.70 -0.98
CA ASP A 267 8.00 30.07 -1.50
C ASP A 267 6.58 30.54 -1.82
N PRO A 268 6.28 31.84 -1.68
CA PRO A 268 5.00 32.40 -2.07
C PRO A 268 4.78 32.23 -3.58
N ALA A 269 3.54 31.98 -3.99
CA ALA A 269 3.19 31.84 -5.40
C ALA A 269 1.77 32.34 -5.64
N GLY A 270 1.61 33.30 -6.56
CA GLY A 270 0.31 33.91 -6.84
C GLY A 270 -0.28 34.59 -5.60
N ASP A 271 -1.47 34.16 -5.20
CA ASP A 271 -2.18 34.59 -3.99
C ASP A 271 -1.79 33.81 -2.73
N GLN A 272 -0.94 32.78 -2.86
CA GLN A 272 -0.51 31.95 -1.74
C GLN A 272 0.72 32.53 -1.06
N PRO A 273 0.67 32.77 0.26
CA PRO A 273 1.81 33.29 1.00
C PRO A 273 2.91 32.25 1.17
N ALA A 274 4.10 32.70 1.57
CA ALA A 274 5.18 31.81 2.01
C ALA A 274 4.71 30.96 3.21
N ARG A 275 5.10 29.69 3.25
CA ARG A 275 4.69 28.76 4.33
C ARG A 275 5.88 27.96 4.83
N THR A 276 5.88 27.65 6.12
CA THR A 276 6.80 26.68 6.72
C THR A 276 6.00 25.50 7.23
N LEU A 277 6.23 24.32 6.65
CA LEU A 277 5.60 23.08 7.08
C LEU A 277 6.46 22.38 8.13
N THR A 278 5.84 21.95 9.22
CA THR A 278 6.46 21.17 10.30
C THR A 278 5.60 19.93 10.62
N TRP A 279 6.09 19.04 11.49
CA TRP A 279 5.23 18.04 12.11
C TRP A 279 4.26 18.71 13.10
N GLY A 280 3.13 18.05 13.35
CA GLY A 280 2.21 18.44 14.41
C GLY A 280 2.78 18.18 15.80
N THR A 281 2.11 18.70 16.83
CA THR A 281 2.49 18.52 18.23
C THR A 281 2.26 17.09 18.74
N GLN A 282 1.44 16.30 18.06
CA GLN A 282 1.16 14.92 18.41
C GLN A 282 2.22 14.00 17.78
N LEU A 283 3.29 13.75 18.55
CA LEU A 283 4.31 12.75 18.27
C LEU A 283 4.25 11.67 19.36
N ASP A 284 4.02 10.43 18.96
CA ASP A 284 3.96 9.28 19.86
C ASP A 284 5.16 8.36 19.58
N VAL A 285 6.02 8.14 20.56
CA VAL A 285 7.20 7.28 20.45
C VAL A 285 7.13 6.24 21.55
N ARG A 286 6.91 4.98 21.16
CA ARG A 286 6.74 3.87 22.09
C ARG A 286 7.86 2.86 21.91
N PRO A 287 8.63 2.52 22.95
CA PRO A 287 9.52 1.38 22.93
C PRO A 287 8.79 0.10 22.53
N ILE A 288 9.45 -0.76 21.75
CA ILE A 288 9.00 -2.14 21.52
C ILE A 288 9.96 -3.03 22.29
N GLN A 289 9.50 -3.60 23.41
CA GLN A 289 10.30 -4.52 24.22
C GLN A 289 10.05 -5.97 23.81
N SER A 290 11.07 -6.81 24.00
CA SER A 290 10.95 -8.26 23.88
C SER A 290 10.02 -8.82 24.98
N PHE A 291 9.38 -9.97 24.72
CA PHE A 291 8.47 -10.63 25.66
C PHE A 291 9.09 -10.74 27.08
N GLY A 292 8.36 -10.30 28.11
CA GLY A 292 8.72 -10.50 29.53
C GLY A 292 8.62 -9.28 30.44
N GLU A 293 8.64 -8.06 29.91
CA GLU A 293 8.69 -6.82 30.72
C GLU A 293 7.44 -5.92 30.58
N GLY A 294 6.24 -6.50 30.55
CA GLY A 294 5.00 -5.73 30.75
C GLY A 294 4.67 -4.64 29.73
N SER A 295 5.26 -4.65 28.52
CA SER A 295 4.93 -3.65 27.50
C SER A 295 3.52 -3.84 26.92
N GLU A 296 2.77 -2.74 26.75
CA GLU A 296 1.40 -2.74 26.18
C GLU A 296 1.36 -3.11 24.68
N ILE A 297 2.52 -3.18 23.99
CA ILE A 297 2.61 -3.38 22.54
C ILE A 297 3.52 -4.56 22.20
N THR A 298 2.92 -5.65 21.71
CA THR A 298 3.67 -6.80 21.22
C THR A 298 4.20 -6.58 19.79
N GLU A 299 5.31 -7.23 19.46
CA GLU A 299 5.91 -7.19 18.11
C GLU A 299 4.93 -7.64 17.01
N GLN A 300 4.11 -8.64 17.33
CA GLN A 300 3.06 -9.14 16.45
C GLN A 300 1.97 -8.08 16.25
N ALA A 301 1.53 -7.41 17.33
CA ALA A 301 0.55 -6.33 17.24
C ALA A 301 1.06 -5.19 16.35
N VAL A 302 2.34 -4.81 16.43
CA VAL A 302 2.94 -3.81 15.54
C VAL A 302 2.94 -4.27 14.09
N ALA A 303 3.38 -5.49 13.80
CA ALA A 303 3.40 -6.02 12.44
C ALA A 303 1.98 -6.10 11.83
N SER A 304 1.01 -6.57 12.60
CA SER A 304 -0.40 -6.61 12.20
C SER A 304 -0.98 -5.21 11.99
N TYR A 305 -0.67 -4.27 12.88
CA TYR A 305 -1.07 -2.87 12.76
C TYR A 305 -0.52 -2.27 11.46
N VAL A 306 0.79 -2.38 11.21
CA VAL A 306 1.42 -1.83 10.00
C VAL A 306 0.86 -2.47 8.71
N ALA A 307 0.64 -3.79 8.71
CA ALA A 307 0.04 -4.50 7.58
C ALA A 307 -1.40 -4.05 7.28
N LYS A 308 -2.20 -3.78 8.32
CA LYS A 308 -3.58 -3.27 8.20
C LYS A 308 -3.65 -1.94 7.44
N TYR A 309 -2.68 -1.04 7.63
CA TYR A 309 -2.70 0.27 6.97
C TYR A 309 -2.03 0.29 5.61
N ALA A 310 -1.21 -0.71 5.29
CA ALA A 310 -0.54 -0.80 4.00
C ALA A 310 -1.51 -0.93 2.80
N THR A 311 -2.73 -1.40 3.04
CA THR A 311 -3.80 -1.59 2.04
C THR A 311 -4.83 -0.46 1.98
N LYS A 312 -4.80 0.47 2.94
CA LYS A 312 -5.68 1.65 2.96
C LYS A 312 -5.09 2.78 2.10
N ALA A 313 -5.95 3.61 1.54
CA ALA A 313 -5.57 4.84 0.84
C ALA A 313 -6.55 5.99 1.21
N ALA A 314 -6.69 6.99 0.34
CA ALA A 314 -7.43 8.23 0.64
C ALA A 314 -8.95 8.03 0.75
N GLU A 315 -9.49 6.90 0.28
CA GLU A 315 -10.91 6.57 0.32
C GLU A 315 -11.48 6.53 1.74
N ILE A 316 -10.63 6.26 2.75
CA ILE A 316 -11.05 6.28 4.16
C ILE A 316 -11.36 7.71 4.67
N SER A 317 -11.00 8.73 3.90
CA SER A 317 -11.34 10.14 4.11
C SER A 317 -12.45 10.61 3.16
N GLY A 318 -13.12 9.69 2.45
CA GLY A 318 -14.18 9.99 1.50
C GLY A 318 -13.71 10.47 0.13
N ALA A 319 -12.43 10.28 -0.21
CA ALA A 319 -11.87 10.63 -1.52
C ALA A 319 -12.07 9.52 -2.56
N ALA A 320 -11.91 9.87 -3.84
CA ALA A 320 -11.95 8.90 -4.93
C ALA A 320 -10.80 7.88 -4.82
N ASP A 321 -11.09 6.61 -5.10
CA ASP A 321 -10.16 5.49 -5.03
C ASP A 321 -9.45 5.19 -6.37
N ALA A 322 -9.67 6.04 -7.40
CA ALA A 322 -9.01 6.01 -8.70
C ALA A 322 -8.39 7.36 -9.08
N PRO A 323 -7.34 7.37 -9.92
CA PRO A 323 -6.82 8.58 -10.50
C PRO A 323 -7.86 9.32 -11.34
N VAL A 324 -8.13 10.57 -10.97
CA VAL A 324 -9.09 11.47 -11.64
C VAL A 324 -8.44 12.42 -12.64
N HIS A 325 -7.12 12.35 -12.81
CA HIS A 325 -6.40 13.30 -13.66
C HIS A 325 -6.60 13.01 -15.15
N CYS A 326 -6.50 14.07 -15.96
CA CYS A 326 -6.56 13.96 -17.42
C CYS A 326 -5.40 13.11 -17.91
N ARG A 327 -5.70 11.97 -18.57
CA ARG A 327 -4.67 11.05 -19.10
C ARG A 327 -3.80 11.69 -20.18
N THR A 328 -4.31 12.68 -20.90
CA THR A 328 -3.59 13.36 -21.99
C THR A 328 -2.49 14.28 -21.45
N CYS A 329 -2.82 15.21 -20.54
CA CYS A 329 -1.83 16.12 -19.95
C CYS A 329 -1.22 15.62 -18.62
N ARG A 330 -1.63 14.44 -18.15
CA ARG A 330 -1.20 13.83 -16.88
C ARG A 330 -1.40 14.72 -15.64
N GLY A 331 -2.44 15.55 -15.67
CA GLY A 331 -2.78 16.45 -14.56
C GLY A 331 -2.18 17.86 -14.67
N THR A 332 -1.34 18.18 -15.65
CA THR A 332 -0.74 19.53 -15.72
C THR A 332 -1.73 20.62 -16.12
N GLY A 333 -2.85 20.25 -16.75
CA GLY A 333 -3.77 21.21 -17.36
C GLY A 333 -3.24 21.84 -18.65
N ARG A 334 -1.97 21.59 -19.01
CA ARG A 334 -1.31 22.23 -20.15
C ARG A 334 -1.25 21.31 -21.38
N SER A 335 -1.20 21.91 -22.56
CA SER A 335 -1.01 21.20 -23.82
C SER A 335 0.39 20.57 -23.86
N THR A 336 0.47 19.33 -24.34
CA THR A 336 1.74 18.62 -24.52
C THR A 336 2.44 19.00 -25.83
N VAL A 337 1.78 19.79 -26.68
CA VAL A 337 2.25 20.17 -28.03
C VAL A 337 2.60 21.65 -28.09
N TYR A 338 1.81 22.50 -27.42
CA TYR A 338 1.98 23.95 -27.42
C TYR A 338 2.11 24.42 -25.97
N ASP A 339 3.26 24.95 -25.57
CA ASP A 339 3.44 25.53 -24.24
C ASP A 339 4.13 26.88 -24.34
N ARG A 340 3.32 27.92 -24.59
CA ARG A 340 3.75 29.33 -24.51
C ARG A 340 3.09 30.01 -23.31
N PRO A 341 3.86 30.65 -22.43
CA PRO A 341 3.29 31.41 -21.32
C PRO A 341 2.22 32.41 -21.81
N GLY A 342 1.06 32.44 -21.15
CA GLY A 342 -0.03 33.37 -21.45
C GLY A 342 -0.91 33.05 -22.67
N SER A 343 -0.62 32.01 -23.44
CA SER A 343 -1.46 31.61 -24.59
C SER A 343 -2.62 30.69 -24.18
N ALA A 344 -3.82 30.95 -24.69
CA ALA A 344 -4.96 30.05 -24.55
C ALA A 344 -4.70 28.66 -25.18
N LEU A 345 -3.85 28.60 -26.21
CA LEU A 345 -3.44 27.34 -26.86
C LEU A 345 -2.54 26.46 -25.96
N SER A 346 -2.04 27.02 -24.85
CA SER A 346 -1.25 26.27 -23.87
C SER A 346 -2.11 25.46 -22.93
N GLN A 347 -3.44 25.58 -22.97
CA GLN A 347 -4.35 24.72 -22.22
C GLN A 347 -4.51 23.36 -22.90
N CYS A 348 -4.64 22.31 -22.11
CA CYS A 348 -4.95 20.98 -22.61
C CYS A 348 -6.34 20.99 -23.27
N THR A 349 -6.42 20.59 -24.54
CA THR A 349 -7.68 20.57 -25.30
C THR A 349 -8.71 19.58 -24.76
N ARG A 350 -8.27 18.55 -24.03
CA ARG A 350 -9.17 17.53 -23.47
C ARG A 350 -9.84 17.97 -22.17
N CYS A 351 -9.11 18.67 -21.30
CA CYS A 351 -9.61 19.04 -19.98
C CYS A 351 -9.75 20.56 -19.80
N HIS A 352 -9.51 21.33 -20.85
CA HIS A 352 -9.63 22.79 -20.89
C HIS A 352 -8.92 23.48 -19.72
N GLY A 353 -7.68 23.07 -19.41
CA GLY A 353 -6.89 23.67 -18.33
C GLY A 353 -7.07 23.04 -16.95
N THR A 354 -8.15 22.30 -16.69
CA THR A 354 -8.46 21.81 -15.32
C THR A 354 -7.50 20.73 -14.80
N GLY A 355 -6.79 20.04 -15.69
CA GLY A 355 -5.96 18.89 -15.32
C GLY A 355 -6.75 17.62 -14.96
N LEU A 356 -8.09 17.64 -14.95
CA LEU A 356 -8.91 16.48 -14.62
C LEU A 356 -9.45 15.75 -15.86
N GLY A 357 -9.65 14.44 -15.72
CA GLY A 357 -10.27 13.58 -16.74
C GLY A 357 -11.79 13.50 -16.62
N GLU A 358 -12.32 13.88 -15.46
CA GLU A 358 -13.74 13.89 -15.12
C GLU A 358 -14.03 15.06 -14.17
N ASP A 359 -15.23 15.62 -14.27
CA ASP A 359 -15.68 16.67 -13.35
C ASP A 359 -15.84 16.08 -11.93
N LEU A 360 -15.25 16.76 -10.93
CA LEU A 360 -15.39 16.34 -9.54
C LEU A 360 -16.86 16.19 -9.17
N ALA A 361 -17.76 17.07 -9.66
CA ALA A 361 -19.19 17.07 -9.34
C ALA A 361 -19.89 15.72 -9.63
N ARG A 362 -19.32 14.90 -10.52
CA ARG A 362 -19.84 13.57 -10.87
C ARG A 362 -19.36 12.44 -9.96
N LEU A 363 -18.35 12.73 -9.13
CA LEU A 363 -17.79 11.74 -8.22
C LEU A 363 -18.61 11.67 -6.93
N GLU A 364 -18.90 10.44 -6.51
CA GLU A 364 -19.45 10.11 -5.20
C GLU A 364 -18.36 10.21 -4.13
N ILE A 365 -18.05 11.44 -3.73
CA ILE A 365 -17.05 11.77 -2.71
C ILE A 365 -17.65 12.70 -1.66
N SER A 366 -17.06 12.69 -0.46
CA SER A 366 -17.46 13.61 0.61
C SER A 366 -17.17 15.06 0.20
N GLU A 367 -17.95 16.00 0.73
CA GLU A 367 -17.74 17.43 0.48
C GLU A 367 -16.36 17.90 0.94
N HIS A 368 -15.88 17.37 2.07
CA HIS A 368 -14.53 17.66 2.54
C HIS A 368 -13.44 17.18 1.57
N ALA A 369 -13.56 15.94 1.06
CA ALA A 369 -12.63 15.42 0.06
C ALA A 369 -12.70 16.22 -1.25
N ARG A 370 -13.89 16.61 -1.69
CA ARG A 370 -14.10 17.47 -2.85
C ARG A 370 -13.34 18.78 -2.71
N ARG A 371 -13.44 19.47 -1.58
CA ARG A 371 -12.71 20.73 -1.31
C ARG A 371 -11.20 20.55 -1.27
N LEU A 372 -10.68 19.46 -0.70
CA LEU A 372 -9.25 19.13 -0.77
C LEU A 372 -8.78 18.84 -2.20
N MET A 373 -9.60 18.14 -3.00
CA MET A 373 -9.33 17.86 -4.41
C MET A 373 -9.35 19.15 -5.24
N THR A 374 -10.30 20.05 -5.00
CA THR A 374 -10.37 21.38 -5.60
C THR A 374 -9.11 22.19 -5.28
N ALA A 375 -8.69 22.24 -4.02
CA ALA A 375 -7.44 22.90 -3.63
C ALA A 375 -6.21 22.32 -4.36
N CYS A 376 -6.15 21.00 -4.61
CA CYS A 376 -5.08 20.42 -5.44
C CYS A 376 -5.06 20.97 -6.87
N ILE A 377 -6.24 21.22 -7.45
CA ILE A 377 -6.39 21.71 -8.82
C ILE A 377 -6.02 23.18 -8.89
N ASP A 378 -6.52 23.99 -7.96
CA ASP A 378 -6.27 25.43 -7.91
C ASP A 378 -4.79 25.75 -7.68
N LEU A 379 -4.09 24.91 -6.90
CA LEU A 379 -2.67 25.07 -6.63
C LEU A 379 -1.77 24.53 -7.76
N GLN A 380 -2.28 23.71 -8.67
CA GLN A 380 -1.46 23.09 -9.72
C GLN A 380 -0.78 24.12 -10.67
N PRO A 381 -1.46 25.19 -11.13
CA PRO A 381 -0.81 26.25 -11.91
C PRO A 381 0.27 27.03 -11.13
N LEU A 382 0.10 27.18 -9.82
CA LEU A 382 1.03 27.91 -8.94
C LEU A 382 2.29 27.09 -8.63
N TYR A 383 2.15 25.77 -8.55
CA TYR A 383 3.23 24.83 -8.25
C TYR A 383 3.33 23.72 -9.31
N PRO A 384 3.70 24.04 -10.56
CA PRO A 384 3.63 23.11 -11.70
C PRO A 384 4.38 21.79 -11.48
N GLU A 385 5.55 21.86 -10.86
CA GLU A 385 6.42 20.70 -10.57
C GLU A 385 5.93 19.78 -9.44
N ARG A 386 4.86 20.18 -8.72
CA ARG A 386 4.34 19.41 -7.58
C ARG A 386 3.29 18.38 -7.96
N HIS A 387 2.78 18.44 -9.19
CA HIS A 387 1.78 17.51 -9.75
C HIS A 387 0.53 17.35 -8.86
N LEU A 388 0.07 18.42 -8.22
CA LEU A 388 -1.04 18.40 -7.27
C LEU A 388 -2.32 17.82 -7.88
N ALA A 389 -2.73 18.27 -9.07
CA ALA A 389 -3.94 17.76 -9.73
C ALA A 389 -3.82 16.28 -10.13
N ARG A 390 -2.60 15.82 -10.48
CA ARG A 390 -2.33 14.39 -10.74
C ARG A 390 -2.65 13.52 -9.53
N TRP A 391 -2.36 14.06 -8.34
CA TRP A 391 -2.53 13.40 -7.05
C TRP A 391 -3.77 13.90 -6.29
N ALA A 392 -4.74 14.56 -6.96
CA ALA A 392 -5.96 15.05 -6.31
C ALA A 392 -6.76 13.93 -5.64
N HIS A 393 -6.95 12.79 -6.31
CA HIS A 393 -7.56 11.57 -5.72
C HIS A 393 -6.82 11.05 -4.47
N MET A 394 -5.56 11.45 -4.28
CA MET A 394 -4.76 11.17 -3.11
C MET A 394 -4.56 12.43 -2.27
N LEU A 395 -5.48 13.40 -2.29
CA LEU A 395 -5.48 14.61 -1.48
C LEU A 395 -4.13 15.36 -1.49
N GLY A 396 -3.41 15.31 -2.63
CA GLY A 396 -2.09 15.91 -2.83
C GLY A 396 -0.89 15.04 -2.45
N PHE A 397 -1.08 13.92 -1.74
CA PHE A 397 0.00 13.01 -1.35
C PHE A 397 0.56 12.24 -2.55
N ARG A 398 1.86 12.41 -2.80
CA ARG A 398 2.60 11.78 -3.91
C ARG A 398 3.60 10.71 -3.47
N GLY A 399 3.57 10.32 -2.20
CA GLY A 399 4.52 9.39 -1.61
C GLY A 399 4.13 7.91 -1.75
N HIS A 400 5.08 7.03 -1.42
CA HIS A 400 4.79 5.62 -1.22
C HIS A 400 4.16 5.37 0.15
N PHE A 401 3.16 4.49 0.19
CA PHE A 401 2.44 4.15 1.43
C PHE A 401 3.20 3.21 2.34
N SER A 402 4.11 2.40 1.81
CA SER A 402 4.95 1.52 2.61
C SER A 402 6.36 1.56 2.05
N THR A 403 7.33 1.85 2.91
CA THR A 403 8.75 1.85 2.54
C THR A 403 9.59 1.36 3.71
N LYS A 404 10.70 0.69 3.43
CA LYS A 404 11.69 0.30 4.44
C LYS A 404 13.10 0.72 4.03
N SER A 405 14.01 0.80 5.00
CA SER A 405 15.44 0.82 4.71
C SER A 405 15.86 -0.49 4.02
N ARG A 406 16.91 -0.42 3.20
CA ARG A 406 17.33 -1.57 2.36
C ARG A 406 17.58 -2.84 3.20
N GLN A 407 18.26 -2.70 4.33
CA GLN A 407 18.67 -3.79 5.23
C GLN A 407 17.72 -4.03 6.41
N TYR A 408 16.50 -3.48 6.41
CA TYR A 408 15.59 -3.69 7.53
C TYR A 408 15.17 -5.17 7.70
N SER A 409 14.89 -5.86 6.59
CA SER A 409 14.47 -7.26 6.49
C SER A 409 14.45 -7.71 5.01
N THR A 410 13.78 -8.84 4.69
CA THR A 410 13.47 -9.30 3.32
C THR A 410 12.74 -8.26 2.44
N THR A 411 12.51 -8.57 1.16
CA THR A 411 11.83 -7.66 0.21
C THR A 411 10.50 -8.24 -0.27
N LEU A 412 9.57 -7.36 -0.68
CA LEU A 412 8.34 -7.78 -1.36
C LEU A 412 8.63 -8.57 -2.64
N GLY A 413 9.74 -8.26 -3.33
CA GLY A 413 10.18 -9.01 -4.50
C GLY A 413 10.56 -10.45 -4.15
N ALA A 414 11.36 -10.64 -3.10
CA ALA A 414 11.75 -11.96 -2.62
C ALA A 414 10.52 -12.79 -2.18
N LEU A 415 9.58 -12.19 -1.43
CA LEU A 415 8.35 -12.88 -1.01
C LEU A 415 7.47 -13.29 -2.21
N ARG A 416 7.41 -12.46 -3.26
CA ARG A 416 6.72 -12.81 -4.51
C ARG A 416 7.44 -13.92 -5.25
N GLN A 417 8.77 -13.89 -5.28
CA GLN A 417 9.59 -14.90 -5.95
C GLN A 417 9.40 -16.27 -5.28
N VAL A 418 9.47 -16.35 -3.96
CA VAL A 418 9.20 -17.60 -3.21
C VAL A 418 7.84 -18.21 -3.59
N ARG A 419 6.79 -17.39 -3.74
CA ARG A 419 5.49 -17.88 -4.22
C ARG A 419 5.50 -18.28 -5.68
N ALA A 420 6.20 -17.54 -6.54
CA ALA A 420 6.32 -17.86 -7.96
C ALA A 420 7.05 -19.20 -8.14
N ASP A 421 8.15 -19.42 -7.41
CA ASP A 421 8.93 -20.66 -7.42
C ASP A 421 8.09 -21.84 -6.91
N TYR A 422 7.38 -21.66 -5.79
CA TYR A 422 6.47 -22.68 -5.27
C TYR A 422 5.40 -23.06 -6.30
N ARG A 423 4.80 -22.08 -7.00
CA ARG A 423 3.81 -22.34 -8.06
C ARG A 423 4.43 -22.97 -9.29
N ALA A 424 5.63 -22.57 -9.68
CA ALA A 424 6.37 -23.16 -10.79
C ALA A 424 6.70 -24.63 -10.50
N ALA A 425 7.15 -24.96 -9.29
CA ALA A 425 7.41 -26.34 -8.86
C ALA A 425 6.13 -27.19 -8.89
N GLN A 426 5.02 -26.69 -8.34
CA GLN A 426 3.72 -27.37 -8.43
C GLN A 426 3.28 -27.61 -9.88
N GLN A 427 3.47 -26.61 -10.76
CA GLN A 427 3.11 -26.74 -12.17
C GLN A 427 4.01 -27.75 -12.89
N ARG A 428 5.32 -27.76 -12.63
CA ARG A 428 6.25 -28.75 -13.20
C ARG A 428 5.86 -30.16 -12.80
N ALA A 429 5.63 -30.39 -11.50
CA ALA A 429 5.20 -31.69 -10.99
C ALA A 429 3.88 -32.15 -11.64
N ALA A 430 2.89 -31.26 -11.77
CA ALA A 430 1.62 -31.58 -12.41
C ALA A 430 1.75 -31.89 -13.92
N LEU A 431 2.77 -31.37 -14.58
CA LEU A 431 3.06 -31.59 -15.99
C LEU A 431 4.07 -32.73 -16.24
N GLY A 432 4.61 -33.36 -15.18
CA GLY A 432 5.66 -34.36 -15.30
C GLY A 432 6.96 -33.82 -15.90
N LEU A 433 7.25 -32.54 -15.70
CA LEU A 433 8.50 -31.92 -16.16
C LEU A 433 9.65 -32.25 -15.19
N PRO A 434 10.90 -32.42 -15.70
CA PRO A 434 12.05 -32.73 -14.85
C PRO A 434 12.30 -31.65 -13.80
N ASP A 435 12.79 -32.08 -12.63
CA ASP A 435 13.21 -31.18 -11.57
C ASP A 435 14.65 -30.68 -11.86
N PRO A 436 14.86 -29.37 -12.10
CA PRO A 436 16.19 -28.84 -12.35
C PRO A 436 17.17 -29.01 -11.19
N ASP A 437 16.68 -29.24 -9.96
CA ASP A 437 17.53 -29.48 -8.79
C ASP A 437 17.98 -30.96 -8.69
N GLU A 438 17.25 -31.90 -9.30
CA GLU A 438 17.59 -33.34 -9.35
C GLU A 438 18.39 -33.72 -10.61
N GLU A 439 18.09 -33.07 -11.73
CA GLU A 439 18.77 -33.28 -13.02
C GLU A 439 19.53 -32.02 -13.44
N THR A 440 20.77 -31.86 -12.96
CA THR A 440 21.63 -30.70 -13.28
C THR A 440 21.94 -30.52 -14.77
N GLU A 441 21.76 -31.56 -15.59
CA GLU A 441 21.89 -31.50 -17.06
C GLU A 441 20.58 -31.12 -17.79
N ALA A 442 19.43 -31.23 -17.13
CA ALA A 442 18.11 -30.91 -17.69
C ALA A 442 17.86 -29.39 -17.72
N THR A 443 18.50 -28.71 -18.67
CA THR A 443 18.24 -27.30 -18.91
C THR A 443 17.00 -27.14 -19.78
N THR A 444 16.05 -26.29 -19.40
CA THR A 444 14.86 -25.99 -20.21
C THR A 444 14.88 -24.56 -20.76
N LEU A 445 14.44 -24.39 -22.01
CA LEU A 445 14.23 -23.09 -22.66
C LEU A 445 12.73 -22.79 -22.73
N THR A 446 12.29 -21.73 -22.05
CA THR A 446 10.90 -21.26 -22.14
C THR A 446 10.80 -20.05 -23.07
N LEU A 447 10.07 -20.23 -24.16
CA LEU A 447 9.70 -19.17 -25.10
C LEU A 447 8.26 -18.74 -24.79
N ALA A 448 8.03 -17.44 -24.65
CA ALA A 448 6.71 -16.91 -24.33
C ALA A 448 6.42 -15.63 -25.10
N HIS A 449 5.20 -15.52 -25.63
CA HIS A 449 4.69 -14.32 -26.26
C HIS A 449 3.34 -13.97 -25.63
N TRP A 450 3.24 -12.78 -25.05
CA TRP A 450 2.03 -12.31 -24.36
C TRP A 450 1.69 -10.89 -24.79
N THR A 451 0.42 -10.66 -25.09
CA THR A 451 -0.15 -9.35 -25.41
C THR A 451 -1.24 -9.00 -24.41
N TYR A 452 -1.33 -7.73 -24.01
CA TYR A 452 -2.39 -7.22 -23.16
C TYR A 452 -3.75 -7.24 -23.88
N ALA A 453 -4.77 -7.84 -23.26
CA ALA A 453 -6.09 -8.05 -23.84
C ALA A 453 -7.24 -7.45 -23.01
N GLY A 454 -6.91 -6.55 -22.07
CA GLY A 454 -7.89 -5.88 -21.21
C GLY A 454 -7.77 -6.26 -19.74
N HIS A 455 -8.79 -5.93 -18.96
CA HIS A 455 -8.89 -6.29 -17.55
C HIS A 455 -10.37 -6.46 -17.15
N GLY A 456 -10.60 -6.97 -15.95
CA GLY A 456 -11.91 -6.98 -15.30
C GLY A 456 -12.74 -8.22 -15.58
N HIS A 457 -13.95 -8.19 -15.07
CA HIS A 457 -14.90 -9.29 -15.14
C HIS A 457 -16.21 -8.79 -15.74
N ALA A 458 -16.94 -9.68 -16.42
CA ALA A 458 -18.38 -9.49 -16.63
C ALA A 458 -19.13 -9.53 -15.29
N PRO A 459 -20.39 -9.05 -15.21
CA PRO A 459 -21.15 -9.05 -13.95
C PRO A 459 -21.22 -10.43 -13.25
N GLY A 460 -21.51 -11.51 -14.00
CA GLY A 460 -21.56 -12.87 -13.46
C GLY A 460 -20.18 -13.39 -13.03
N GLU A 461 -19.13 -13.11 -13.80
CA GLU A 461 -17.74 -13.42 -13.44
C GLU A 461 -17.31 -12.69 -12.16
N SER A 462 -17.75 -11.44 -11.97
CA SER A 462 -17.46 -10.62 -10.79
C SER A 462 -18.06 -11.23 -9.52
N TRP A 463 -19.32 -11.69 -9.61
CA TRP A 463 -19.97 -12.40 -8.53
C TRP A 463 -19.24 -13.71 -8.19
N LEU A 464 -18.85 -14.49 -9.21
CA LEU A 464 -18.11 -15.74 -9.02
C LEU A 464 -16.75 -15.49 -8.36
N ALA A 465 -16.00 -14.48 -8.81
CA ALA A 465 -14.73 -14.08 -8.21
C ALA A 465 -14.87 -13.65 -6.75
N ALA A 466 -15.93 -12.90 -6.42
CA ALA A 466 -16.21 -12.49 -5.06
C ALA A 466 -16.51 -13.67 -4.13
N ASN A 467 -17.24 -14.68 -4.60
CA ASN A 467 -17.51 -15.92 -3.86
C ASN A 467 -16.24 -16.76 -3.67
N ILE A 468 -15.49 -17.02 -4.75
CA ILE A 468 -14.22 -17.73 -4.68
C ILE A 468 -13.26 -17.09 -3.66
N ARG A 469 -13.17 -15.76 -3.66
CA ARG A 469 -12.38 -15.04 -2.65
C ARG A 469 -12.90 -15.32 -1.23
N ARG A 470 -14.22 -15.23 -1.00
CA ARG A 470 -14.81 -15.51 0.32
C ARG A 470 -14.48 -16.93 0.79
N ASP A 471 -14.64 -17.92 -0.08
CA ASP A 471 -14.32 -19.31 0.24
C ASP A 471 -12.84 -19.48 0.62
N ILE A 472 -11.92 -18.89 -0.16
CA ILE A 472 -10.48 -18.93 0.14
C ILE A 472 -10.18 -18.24 1.48
N GLN A 473 -10.82 -17.10 1.76
CA GLN A 473 -10.64 -16.39 3.02
C GLN A 473 -11.14 -17.22 4.20
N HIS A 474 -12.36 -17.75 4.10
CA HIS A 474 -12.97 -18.59 5.12
C HIS A 474 -12.10 -19.83 5.40
N ASN A 475 -11.69 -20.56 4.37
CA ASN A 475 -10.82 -21.74 4.52
C ASN A 475 -9.50 -21.41 5.23
N ARG A 476 -8.93 -20.22 4.99
CA ARG A 476 -7.70 -19.78 5.66
C ARG A 476 -7.92 -19.39 7.12
N GLU A 477 -9.06 -18.77 7.42
CA GLU A 477 -9.46 -18.41 8.79
C GLU A 477 -9.68 -19.68 9.59
N THR A 478 -10.48 -20.63 9.07
CA THR A 478 -10.68 -21.95 9.68
C THR A 478 -9.37 -22.69 9.85
N ALA A 479 -8.52 -22.76 8.81
CA ALA A 479 -7.22 -23.42 8.95
C ALA A 479 -6.36 -22.77 10.04
N ARG A 480 -6.43 -21.45 10.23
CA ARG A 480 -5.68 -20.77 11.29
C ARG A 480 -6.22 -21.06 12.68
N GLU A 481 -7.52 -21.21 12.82
CA GLU A 481 -8.20 -21.55 14.08
C GLU A 481 -7.93 -23.01 14.49
N GLU A 482 -7.92 -23.93 13.52
CA GLU A 482 -7.75 -25.37 13.75
C GLU A 482 -6.28 -25.82 13.82
N LEU A 483 -5.33 -25.09 13.21
CA LEU A 483 -3.91 -25.47 13.15
C LEU A 483 -3.27 -25.70 14.53
N PRO A 484 -3.53 -24.89 15.58
CA PRO A 484 -3.02 -25.19 16.93
C PRO A 484 -3.51 -26.54 17.46
N ALA A 485 -4.80 -26.86 17.26
CA ALA A 485 -5.38 -28.13 17.68
C ALA A 485 -4.78 -29.33 16.93
N LEU A 486 -4.48 -29.17 15.63
CA LEU A 486 -3.81 -30.19 14.83
C LEU A 486 -2.34 -30.39 15.24
N LEU A 487 -1.61 -29.31 15.53
CA LEU A 487 -0.21 -29.40 16.00
C LEU A 487 -0.12 -29.99 17.42
N ASP A 488 -1.11 -29.73 18.28
CA ASP A 488 -1.21 -30.36 19.61
C ASP A 488 -1.52 -31.87 19.49
N LEU A 489 -2.32 -32.28 18.50
CA LEU A 489 -2.58 -33.68 18.20
C LEU A 489 -1.34 -34.38 17.61
N GLU A 490 -0.60 -33.74 16.70
CA GLU A 490 0.65 -34.28 16.15
C GLU A 490 1.78 -34.33 17.20
N GLY A 491 1.84 -33.35 18.10
CA GLY A 491 2.78 -33.31 19.22
C GLY A 491 2.46 -34.29 20.35
N ALA A 492 1.21 -34.75 20.46
CA ALA A 492 0.81 -35.81 21.40
C ALA A 492 1.04 -37.23 20.85
N VAL A 493 1.40 -37.36 19.57
CA VAL A 493 1.67 -38.64 18.89
C VAL A 493 3.19 -38.86 18.67
N ALA A 494 4.04 -37.93 19.13
CA ALA A 494 5.50 -38.01 19.05
C ALA A 494 6.16 -38.52 20.35
#